data_AF-A0A661IEE4-F1
#
_entry.id   AF-A0A661IEE4-F1
#
_cell.length_a   1.000
_cell.length_b   1.000
_cell.length_c   1.000
_cell.angle_alpha   90.00
_cell.angle_beta   90.00
_cell.angle_gamma   90.00
#
_symmetry.space_group_name_H-M   'P 1'
#
loop_
_entity.id
_entity.type
_entity.pdbx_description
1 polymer ?
#
loop_
_entity_poly.entity_id
_entity_poly.type
_entity_poly.pdbx_seq_one_letter_code
_entity_poly.pdbx_strand_id
1 'polypeptide(L)'
;MIVANEKPLDEILRMLKGYSKILVLGCNTCTAVCLAGGEKAARELAAVIESKILLDGEGPYVKAEVVERQCEPEFLQDHIEDWKFFDVILSLACGAGVQTLASLMEDRPVLPGLNTAFIGSYVGEGTWSEMCRACGDCVLEFTAGICPIARCAKRMLNGPCGGSKDGRCEVDPEKPCAWHLIYERLKRLGQLEKMAEIIPPKRWAIDRRDAGPRRRTRRAITLPSFLRGFRA
;
A
#
# COMPACT_ATOMS: atom_id res chain seq x y z
N MET A 1 -0.65 2.75 -6.02
CA MET A 1 -0.92 1.45 -5.37
C MET A 1 -0.04 1.31 -4.13
N ILE A 2 -0.44 0.52 -3.15
CA ILE A 2 0.45 0.07 -2.06
C ILE A 2 1.25 -1.13 -2.56
N VAL A 3 2.57 -1.04 -2.52
CA VAL A 3 3.47 -2.15 -2.83
C VAL A 3 3.68 -2.97 -1.56
N ALA A 4 3.56 -4.28 -1.67
CA ALA A 4 3.78 -5.21 -0.57
C ALA A 4 4.61 -6.41 -1.04
N ASN A 5 5.43 -6.92 -0.14
CA ASN A 5 6.26 -8.10 -0.37
C ASN A 5 5.71 -9.27 0.44
N GLU A 6 5.86 -10.48 -0.08
CA GLU A 6 5.54 -11.70 0.68
C GLU A 6 6.40 -11.77 1.95
N LYS A 7 5.79 -12.18 3.06
CA LYS A 7 6.58 -12.58 4.22
C LYS A 7 7.28 -13.91 3.91
N PRO A 8 8.48 -14.14 4.48
CA PRO A 8 9.11 -15.44 4.43
C PRO A 8 8.14 -16.54 4.89
N LEU A 9 8.11 -17.66 4.16
CA LEU A 9 7.18 -18.75 4.45
C LEU A 9 7.36 -19.32 5.87
N ASP A 10 8.59 -19.41 6.36
CA ASP A 10 8.90 -19.87 7.71
C ASP A 10 8.33 -18.94 8.80
N GLU A 11 8.29 -17.63 8.54
CA GLU A 11 7.64 -16.66 9.42
C GLU A 11 6.12 -16.88 9.43
N ILE A 12 5.51 -17.09 8.26
CA ILE A 12 4.08 -17.39 8.13
C ILE A 12 3.72 -18.68 8.88
N LEU A 13 4.44 -19.78 8.64
CA LEU A 13 4.19 -21.06 9.30
C LEU A 13 4.35 -20.96 10.83
N ARG A 14 5.32 -20.18 11.30
CA ARG A 14 5.51 -19.93 12.73
C ARG A 14 4.34 -19.18 13.35
N MET A 15 3.79 -18.17 12.67
CA MET A 15 2.60 -17.44 13.15
C MET A 15 1.34 -18.30 13.14
N LEU A 16 1.24 -19.26 12.21
CA LEU A 16 0.08 -20.16 12.08
C LEU A 16 0.14 -21.38 13.01
N LYS A 17 1.25 -21.58 13.72
CA LYS A 17 1.44 -22.74 14.61
C LYS A 17 0.35 -22.78 15.68
N GLY A 18 -0.38 -23.89 15.73
CA GLY A 18 -1.43 -24.15 16.72
C GLY A 18 -2.85 -23.81 16.30
N TYR A 19 -3.06 -23.24 15.11
CA TYR A 19 -4.41 -23.06 14.55
C TYR A 19 -4.81 -24.25 13.67
N SER A 20 -6.08 -24.66 13.74
CA SER A 20 -6.59 -25.84 13.02
C SER A 20 -7.44 -25.48 11.82
N LYS A 21 -8.09 -24.31 11.82
CA LYS A 21 -8.89 -23.80 10.69
C LYS A 21 -8.35 -22.45 10.27
N ILE A 22 -7.72 -22.41 9.10
CA ILE A 22 -6.99 -21.25 8.59
C ILE A 22 -7.67 -20.73 7.33
N LEU A 23 -8.03 -19.45 7.32
CA LEU A 23 -8.44 -18.75 6.11
C LEU A 23 -7.26 -17.97 5.53
N VAL A 24 -6.86 -18.24 4.30
CA VAL A 24 -5.94 -17.38 3.55
C VAL A 24 -6.77 -16.43 2.70
N LEU A 25 -6.77 -15.14 3.05
CA LEU A 25 -7.62 -14.13 2.43
C LEU A 25 -6.82 -13.22 1.50
N GLY A 26 -7.04 -13.36 0.19
CA GLY A 26 -6.50 -12.51 -0.86
C GLY A 26 -7.13 -11.10 -0.89
N CYS A 27 -6.35 -10.09 -1.28
CA CYS A 27 -6.85 -8.75 -1.60
C CYS A 27 -6.62 -8.46 -3.10
N ASN A 28 -7.68 -8.22 -3.86
CA ASN A 28 -7.63 -8.24 -5.34
C ASN A 28 -7.17 -6.94 -6.00
N THR A 29 -6.70 -5.97 -5.22
CA THR A 29 -6.30 -4.65 -5.73
C THR A 29 -4.80 -4.44 -5.70
N CYS A 30 -4.28 -3.67 -4.74
CA CYS A 30 -2.88 -3.23 -4.77
C CYS A 30 -1.88 -4.39 -4.64
N THR A 31 -2.17 -5.35 -3.75
CA THR A 31 -1.27 -6.48 -3.50
C THR A 31 -1.34 -7.55 -4.59
N ALA A 32 -2.48 -7.70 -5.28
CA ALA A 32 -2.60 -8.52 -6.49
C ALA A 32 -1.69 -8.01 -7.62
N VAL A 33 -1.59 -6.69 -7.82
CA VAL A 33 -0.64 -6.10 -8.79
C VAL A 33 0.83 -6.38 -8.42
N CYS A 34 1.12 -6.66 -7.15
CA CYS A 34 2.45 -7.07 -6.68
C CYS A 34 2.72 -8.57 -6.85
N LEU A 35 1.75 -9.33 -7.39
CA LEU A 35 1.77 -10.80 -7.45
C LEU A 35 1.87 -11.49 -6.08
N ALA A 36 1.60 -10.76 -4.99
CA ALA A 36 1.68 -11.24 -3.62
C ALA A 36 0.30 -11.35 -2.93
N GLY A 37 -0.74 -10.77 -3.56
CA GLY A 37 -2.13 -10.86 -3.13
C GLY A 37 -3.02 -11.44 -4.23
N GLY A 38 -4.31 -11.14 -4.15
CA GLY A 38 -5.30 -11.68 -5.07
C GLY A 38 -5.54 -13.18 -4.92
N GLU A 39 -6.38 -13.71 -5.80
CA GLU A 39 -6.87 -15.08 -5.75
C GLU A 39 -5.78 -16.13 -5.96
N LYS A 40 -4.88 -15.89 -6.93
CA LYS A 40 -3.79 -16.81 -7.26
C LYS A 40 -2.84 -17.01 -6.07
N ALA A 41 -2.31 -15.92 -5.51
CA ALA A 41 -1.39 -16.00 -4.38
C ALA A 41 -2.04 -16.62 -3.14
N ALA A 42 -3.33 -16.31 -2.89
CA ALA A 42 -4.07 -16.90 -1.77
C ALA A 42 -4.20 -18.43 -1.91
N ARG A 43 -4.56 -18.94 -3.10
CA ARG A 43 -4.66 -20.37 -3.36
C ARG A 43 -3.32 -21.09 -3.29
N GLU A 44 -2.29 -20.52 -3.92
CA GLU A 44 -0.94 -21.10 -3.91
C GLU A 44 -0.40 -21.21 -2.49
N LEU A 45 -0.53 -20.14 -1.70
CA LEU A 45 -0.08 -20.13 -0.32
C LEU A 45 -0.89 -21.09 0.56
N ALA A 46 -2.22 -21.16 0.38
CA ALA A 46 -3.07 -22.11 1.11
C ALA A 46 -2.63 -23.57 0.87
N ALA A 47 -2.39 -23.94 -0.40
CA ALA A 47 -1.92 -25.28 -0.75
C ALA A 47 -0.53 -25.60 -0.17
N VAL A 48 0.37 -24.60 -0.14
CA VAL A 48 1.70 -24.74 0.49
C VAL A 48 1.59 -24.92 2.00
N ILE A 49 0.74 -24.14 2.68
CA ILE A 49 0.50 -24.25 4.13
C ILE A 49 -0.06 -25.63 4.47
N GLU A 50 -1.10 -26.07 3.77
CA GLU A 50 -1.72 -27.39 3.95
C GLU A 50 -0.70 -28.51 3.78
N SER A 51 0.07 -28.48 2.68
CA SER A 51 1.09 -29.50 2.39
C SER A 51 2.21 -29.55 3.43
N LYS A 52 2.63 -28.39 3.98
CA LYS A 52 3.75 -28.33 4.94
C LYS A 52 3.34 -28.74 6.34
N ILE A 53 2.14 -28.41 6.78
CA ILE A 53 1.69 -28.76 8.13
C ILE A 53 1.21 -30.22 8.20
N LEU A 54 0.72 -30.79 7.08
CA LEU A 54 0.43 -32.23 6.98
C LEU A 54 1.66 -33.12 7.22
N LEU A 55 2.88 -32.63 6.95
CA LEU A 55 4.11 -33.38 7.25
C LEU A 55 4.36 -33.49 8.77
N ASP A 56 3.76 -32.62 9.58
CA ASP A 56 3.94 -32.54 11.03
C ASP A 56 2.80 -33.23 11.83
N GLY A 57 1.77 -33.80 11.18
CA GLY A 57 0.66 -34.52 11.83
C GLY A 57 -0.70 -34.44 11.10
N GLU A 58 -1.81 -34.44 11.85
CA GLU A 58 -3.12 -34.05 11.29
C GLU A 58 -3.06 -32.58 10.88
N GLY A 59 -3.10 -32.32 9.57
CA GLY A 59 -2.99 -30.98 9.00
C GLY A 59 -4.23 -30.12 9.27
N PRO A 60 -4.08 -28.79 9.32
CA PRO A 60 -5.19 -27.87 9.49
C PRO A 60 -6.08 -27.88 8.25
N TYR A 61 -7.37 -27.58 8.45
CA TYR A 61 -8.26 -27.19 7.37
C TYR A 61 -7.86 -25.80 6.87
N VAL A 62 -7.38 -25.70 5.64
CA VAL A 62 -7.00 -24.43 5.02
C VAL A 62 -7.95 -24.10 3.87
N LYS A 63 -8.51 -22.90 3.86
CA LYS A 63 -9.33 -22.39 2.76
C LYS A 63 -8.72 -21.10 2.21
N ALA A 64 -8.75 -20.93 0.90
CA ALA A 64 -8.42 -19.67 0.25
C ALA A 64 -9.70 -18.95 -0.19
N GLU A 65 -9.82 -17.67 0.14
CA GLU A 65 -10.84 -16.77 -0.39
C GLU A 65 -10.22 -15.44 -0.83
N VAL A 66 -11.00 -14.62 -1.52
CA VAL A 66 -10.55 -13.31 -2.00
C VAL A 66 -11.68 -12.31 -1.90
N VAL A 67 -11.33 -11.07 -1.56
CA VAL A 67 -12.22 -9.91 -1.67
C VAL A 67 -11.51 -8.82 -2.45
N GLU A 68 -12.30 -7.90 -3.02
CA GLU A 68 -11.78 -6.80 -3.82
C GLU A 68 -10.84 -5.91 -2.99
N ARG A 69 -11.30 -5.46 -1.80
CA ARG A 69 -10.52 -4.60 -0.90
C ARG A 69 -10.73 -4.94 0.55
N GLN A 70 -9.66 -5.30 1.25
CA GLN A 70 -9.72 -5.54 2.70
C GLN A 70 -9.63 -4.27 3.56
N CYS A 71 -9.23 -3.13 2.98
CA CYS A 71 -9.18 -1.86 3.72
C CYS A 71 -10.50 -1.06 3.68
N GLU A 72 -11.55 -1.62 3.09
CA GLU A 72 -12.89 -1.04 2.96
C GLU A 72 -13.91 -2.02 3.56
N PRO A 73 -14.52 -1.70 4.72
CA PRO A 73 -15.41 -2.62 5.43
C PRO A 73 -16.57 -3.17 4.60
N GLU A 74 -17.05 -2.41 3.61
CA GLU A 74 -18.17 -2.77 2.74
C GLU A 74 -17.91 -4.04 1.93
N PHE A 75 -16.64 -4.36 1.64
CA PHE A 75 -16.27 -5.61 0.96
C PHE A 75 -16.05 -6.80 1.92
N LEU A 76 -16.18 -6.57 3.23
CA LEU A 76 -15.93 -7.59 4.26
C LEU A 76 -17.21 -8.02 4.97
N GLN A 77 -18.12 -7.07 5.22
CA GLN A 77 -19.29 -7.25 6.09
C GLN A 77 -20.11 -8.50 5.79
N ASP A 78 -20.38 -8.77 4.51
CA ASP A 78 -21.22 -9.90 4.08
C ASP A 78 -20.56 -11.27 4.33
N HIS A 79 -19.26 -11.31 4.61
CA HIS A 79 -18.48 -12.53 4.80
C HIS A 79 -18.10 -12.79 6.27
N ILE A 80 -18.27 -11.81 7.15
CA ILE A 80 -17.78 -11.87 8.53
C ILE A 80 -18.33 -13.09 9.27
N GLU A 81 -19.65 -13.35 9.16
CA GLU A 81 -20.28 -14.48 9.84
C GLU A 81 -19.73 -15.83 9.35
N ASP A 82 -19.54 -15.99 8.04
CA ASP A 82 -18.97 -17.22 7.47
C ASP A 82 -17.51 -17.42 7.93
N TRP A 83 -16.75 -16.34 8.01
CA TRP A 83 -15.35 -16.39 8.43
C TRP A 83 -15.19 -16.65 9.93
N LYS A 84 -16.25 -16.59 10.74
CA LYS A 84 -16.20 -17.02 12.14
C LYS A 84 -15.92 -18.50 12.32
N PHE A 85 -16.13 -19.29 11.27
CA PHE A 85 -15.79 -20.70 11.24
C PHE A 85 -14.28 -20.97 11.43
N PHE A 86 -13.42 -20.02 11.02
CA PHE A 86 -11.97 -20.16 11.09
C PHE A 86 -11.41 -19.68 12.43
N ASP A 87 -10.32 -20.32 12.87
CA ASP A 87 -9.62 -19.96 14.09
C ASP A 87 -8.70 -18.75 13.87
N VAL A 88 -8.23 -18.58 12.62
CA VAL A 88 -7.32 -17.50 12.22
C VAL A 88 -7.49 -17.13 10.76
N ILE A 89 -7.27 -15.85 10.46
CA ILE A 89 -7.23 -15.34 9.09
C ILE A 89 -5.83 -14.85 8.76
N LEU A 90 -5.19 -15.45 7.76
CA LEU A 90 -3.97 -14.95 7.13
C LEU A 90 -4.33 -14.00 5.99
N SER A 91 -4.19 -12.70 6.22
CA SER A 91 -4.52 -11.65 5.26
C SER A 91 -3.35 -11.37 4.31
N LEU A 92 -3.59 -11.47 2.99
CA LEU A 92 -2.69 -11.02 1.92
C LEU A 92 -2.98 -9.59 1.45
N ALA A 93 -3.41 -8.73 2.39
CA ALA A 93 -3.56 -7.29 2.17
C ALA A 93 -2.35 -6.51 2.69
N CYS A 94 -2.36 -5.20 2.42
CA CYS A 94 -1.46 -4.27 3.11
C CYS A 94 -1.88 -4.08 4.58
N GLY A 95 -1.02 -3.43 5.37
CA GLY A 95 -1.26 -3.24 6.80
C GLY A 95 -2.55 -2.48 7.14
N ALA A 96 -3.07 -1.64 6.24
CA ALA A 96 -4.38 -1.02 6.42
C ALA A 96 -5.51 -2.05 6.32
N GLY A 97 -5.44 -2.97 5.37
CA GLY A 97 -6.44 -4.03 5.20
C GLY A 97 -6.43 -5.03 6.35
N VAL A 98 -5.24 -5.42 6.81
CA VAL A 98 -5.07 -6.30 7.99
C VAL A 98 -5.75 -5.69 9.22
N GLN A 99 -5.51 -4.40 9.49
CA GLN A 99 -6.09 -3.70 10.63
C GLN A 99 -7.60 -3.50 10.51
N THR A 100 -8.10 -3.15 9.31
CA THR A 100 -9.54 -3.04 9.08
C THR A 100 -10.24 -4.37 9.35
N LEU A 101 -9.72 -5.47 8.82
CA LEU A 101 -10.30 -6.79 9.05
C LEU A 101 -10.19 -7.20 10.53
N ALA A 102 -9.06 -6.95 11.18
CA ALA A 102 -8.89 -7.21 12.62
C ALA A 102 -9.89 -6.44 13.47
N SER A 103 -10.25 -5.21 13.09
CA SER A 103 -11.27 -4.42 13.80
C SER A 103 -12.70 -4.94 13.65
N LEU A 104 -12.97 -5.77 12.63
CA LEU A 104 -14.28 -6.42 12.43
C LEU A 104 -14.33 -7.83 13.03
N MET A 105 -13.17 -8.46 13.25
CA MET A 105 -13.01 -9.83 13.73
C MET A 105 -12.43 -9.83 15.15
N GLU A 106 -13.15 -9.23 16.10
CA GLU A 106 -12.63 -8.96 17.45
C GLU A 106 -12.32 -10.23 18.29
N ASP A 107 -12.96 -11.35 17.96
CA ASP A 107 -12.87 -12.61 18.69
C ASP A 107 -11.83 -13.60 18.11
N ARG A 108 -11.11 -13.22 17.04
CA ARG A 108 -10.08 -14.07 16.45
C ARG A 108 -8.92 -13.29 15.82
N PRO A 109 -7.71 -13.85 15.78
CA PRO A 109 -6.55 -13.18 15.21
C PRO A 109 -6.64 -13.03 13.69
N VAL A 110 -6.21 -11.86 13.21
CA VAL A 110 -5.93 -11.59 11.79
C VAL A 110 -4.43 -11.34 11.66
N LEU A 111 -3.76 -12.22 10.94
CA LEU A 111 -2.31 -12.23 10.78
C LEU A 111 -1.92 -11.63 9.42
N PRO A 112 -0.89 -10.78 9.37
CA PRO A 112 -0.38 -10.27 8.09
C PRO A 112 0.43 -11.35 7.38
N GLY A 113 0.06 -11.73 6.16
CA GLY A 113 0.87 -12.57 5.28
C GLY A 113 1.89 -11.78 4.44
N LEU A 114 1.76 -10.45 4.40
CA LEU A 114 2.60 -9.55 3.60
C LEU A 114 3.25 -8.45 4.44
N ASN A 115 4.40 -7.97 3.97
CA ASN A 115 5.06 -6.76 4.45
C ASN A 115 4.70 -5.59 3.53
N THR A 116 4.02 -4.56 4.06
CA THR A 116 3.78 -3.32 3.30
C THR A 116 5.09 -2.56 3.12
N ALA A 117 5.47 -2.28 1.88
CA ALA A 117 6.76 -1.66 1.55
C ALA A 117 6.64 -0.14 1.36
N PHE A 118 5.93 0.31 0.31
CA PHE A 118 5.82 1.73 -0.04
C PHE A 118 4.64 2.03 -0.97
N ILE A 119 4.38 3.31 -1.25
CA ILE A 119 3.38 3.72 -2.26
C ILE A 119 4.07 3.93 -3.59
N GLY A 120 3.73 3.09 -4.56
CA GLY A 120 4.45 3.00 -5.81
C GLY A 120 3.56 2.76 -7.03
N SER A 121 4.24 2.45 -8.12
CA SER A 121 3.67 1.98 -9.38
C SER A 121 4.53 0.87 -9.94
N TYR A 122 3.90 -0.05 -10.67
CA TYR A 122 4.60 -1.00 -11.54
C TYR A 122 5.31 -0.23 -12.66
N VAL A 123 6.56 -0.59 -12.95
CA VAL A 123 7.37 0.02 -14.00
C VAL A 123 7.85 -0.99 -15.06
N GLY A 124 7.42 -2.25 -14.97
CA GLY A 124 7.82 -3.32 -15.89
C GLY A 124 8.68 -4.39 -15.23
N GLU A 125 8.76 -5.58 -15.84
CA GLU A 125 9.72 -6.65 -15.48
C GLU A 125 9.72 -7.03 -13.99
N GLY A 126 8.53 -7.13 -13.38
CA GLY A 126 8.43 -7.43 -11.94
C GLY A 126 9.06 -6.35 -11.04
N THR A 127 9.19 -5.11 -11.53
CA THR A 127 9.76 -3.99 -10.78
C THR A 127 8.69 -2.98 -10.41
N TRP A 128 8.68 -2.60 -9.13
CA TRP A 128 7.87 -1.50 -8.61
C TRP A 128 8.78 -0.40 -8.07
N SER A 129 8.43 0.84 -8.36
CA SER A 129 9.19 2.01 -7.91
C SER A 129 8.36 2.87 -6.97
N GLU A 130 9.00 3.42 -5.94
CA GLU A 130 8.36 4.38 -5.05
C GLU A 130 8.03 5.68 -5.81
N MET A 131 6.76 6.08 -5.76
CA MET A 131 6.26 7.25 -6.48
C MET A 131 5.71 8.33 -5.54
N CYS A 132 5.33 7.97 -4.31
CA CYS A 132 4.69 8.89 -3.37
C CYS A 132 5.09 8.60 -1.92
N ARG A 133 5.35 9.67 -1.16
CA ARG A 133 5.58 9.59 0.31
C ARG A 133 4.32 9.75 1.16
N ALA A 134 3.18 10.01 0.53
CA ALA A 134 1.93 10.37 1.21
C ALA A 134 2.10 11.45 2.29
N CYS A 135 2.86 12.51 1.99
CA CYS A 135 3.15 13.59 2.96
C CYS A 135 1.97 14.58 3.21
N GLY A 136 0.85 14.44 2.50
CA GLY A 136 -0.36 15.25 2.71
C GLY A 136 -0.33 16.67 2.13
N ASP A 137 0.75 17.05 1.46
CA ASP A 137 0.96 18.38 0.90
C ASP A 137 1.57 18.16 -0.50
N CYS A 138 0.77 18.19 -1.56
CA CYS A 138 1.27 17.83 -2.90
C CYS A 138 2.03 19.01 -3.53
N VAL A 139 2.99 18.71 -4.43
CA VAL A 139 3.74 19.71 -5.22
C VAL A 139 3.93 19.29 -6.67
N LEU A 140 3.20 18.26 -7.11
CA LEU A 140 3.36 17.65 -8.44
C LEU A 140 2.99 18.59 -9.59
N GLU A 141 2.18 19.61 -9.30
CA GLU A 141 1.79 20.69 -10.22
C GLU A 141 2.99 21.54 -10.68
N PHE A 142 4.01 21.68 -9.83
CA PHE A 142 5.24 22.41 -10.11
C PHE A 142 6.30 21.53 -10.77
N THR A 143 6.29 20.23 -10.48
CA THR A 143 7.35 19.29 -10.89
C THR A 143 6.93 18.35 -12.02
N ALA A 144 6.04 18.82 -12.90
CA ALA A 144 5.53 18.06 -14.05
C ALA A 144 5.08 16.62 -13.69
N GLY A 145 4.43 16.43 -12.54
CA GLY A 145 3.94 15.11 -12.12
C GLY A 145 5.02 14.14 -11.62
N ILE A 146 6.24 14.60 -11.34
CA ILE A 146 7.34 13.78 -10.80
C ILE A 146 7.61 14.21 -9.36
N CYS A 147 7.41 13.31 -8.39
CA CYS A 147 7.55 13.67 -6.98
C CYS A 147 9.02 13.93 -6.60
N PRO A 148 9.42 15.16 -6.25
CA PRO A 148 10.81 15.45 -5.87
C PRO A 148 11.16 14.87 -4.49
N ILE A 149 10.16 14.57 -3.66
CA ILE A 149 10.37 13.99 -2.32
C ILE A 149 10.55 12.47 -2.38
N ALA A 150 9.74 11.77 -3.17
CA ALA A 150 9.84 10.31 -3.29
C ALA A 150 10.96 9.88 -4.24
N ARG A 151 11.14 10.59 -5.35
CA ARG A 151 12.02 10.13 -6.44
C ARG A 151 13.44 10.70 -6.38
N CYS A 152 13.67 11.82 -5.68
CA CYS A 152 15.03 12.32 -5.45
C CYS A 152 15.66 11.61 -4.25
N ALA A 153 16.88 11.11 -4.40
CA ALA A 153 17.63 10.50 -3.30
C ALA A 153 17.83 11.46 -2.11
N LYS A 154 18.00 12.76 -2.40
CA LYS A 154 18.15 13.82 -1.38
C LYS A 154 16.82 14.41 -0.92
N ARG A 155 15.69 13.97 -1.48
CA ARG A 155 14.34 14.49 -1.20
C ARG A 155 14.23 16.02 -1.33
N MET A 156 15.02 16.59 -2.25
CA MET A 156 15.19 18.02 -2.41
C MET A 156 13.96 18.65 -3.08
N LEU A 157 13.30 19.57 -2.37
CA LEU A 157 12.08 20.24 -2.83
C LEU A 157 12.32 21.22 -3.99
N ASN A 158 13.43 21.95 -3.95
CA ASN A 158 13.88 22.88 -4.98
C ASN A 158 15.26 22.44 -5.45
N GLY A 159 15.34 21.84 -6.63
CA GLY A 159 16.60 21.43 -7.26
C GLY A 159 16.86 22.22 -8.54
N PRO A 160 17.82 21.79 -9.37
CA PRO A 160 18.69 20.62 -9.19
C PRO A 160 19.76 20.82 -8.11
N CYS A 161 20.32 19.73 -7.60
CA CYS A 161 21.41 19.74 -6.60
C CYS A 161 22.83 19.84 -7.18
N GLY A 162 22.99 19.98 -8.50
CA GLY A 162 24.29 19.94 -9.20
C GLY A 162 24.89 18.54 -9.41
N GLY A 163 24.50 17.56 -8.62
CA GLY A 163 25.01 16.18 -8.65
C GLY A 163 24.55 15.27 -9.79
N SER A 164 23.84 15.78 -10.80
CA SER A 164 23.36 14.91 -11.88
C SER A 164 24.40 14.84 -12.99
N LYS A 165 24.69 13.62 -13.47
CA LYS A 165 25.55 13.39 -14.64
C LYS A 165 24.80 12.51 -15.64
N ASP A 166 24.75 12.92 -16.90
CA ASP A 166 24.10 12.18 -18.00
C ASP A 166 22.67 11.70 -17.67
N GLY A 167 21.91 12.55 -16.95
CA GLY A 167 20.55 12.26 -16.51
C GLY A 167 20.41 11.28 -15.34
N ARG A 168 21.53 10.78 -14.80
CA ARG A 168 21.60 9.88 -13.65
C ARG A 168 21.90 10.62 -12.35
N CYS A 169 21.62 9.98 -11.22
CA CYS A 169 21.82 10.52 -9.89
C CYS A 169 23.24 10.22 -9.38
N GLU A 170 23.92 11.16 -8.71
CA GLU A 170 25.26 10.90 -8.13
C GLU A 170 25.30 9.76 -7.11
N VAL A 171 24.19 9.46 -6.43
CA VAL A 171 24.19 8.41 -5.40
C VAL A 171 24.14 7.01 -5.99
N ASP A 172 23.70 6.89 -7.24
CA ASP A 172 23.47 5.62 -7.92
C ASP A 172 23.37 5.88 -9.44
N PRO A 173 24.37 5.47 -10.24
CA PRO A 173 24.37 5.62 -11.70
C PRO A 173 23.20 4.93 -12.40
N GLU A 174 22.62 3.88 -11.83
CA GLU A 174 21.44 3.21 -12.42
C GLU A 174 20.17 4.01 -12.16
N LYS A 175 20.15 4.89 -11.15
CA LYS A 175 18.99 5.67 -10.77
C LYS A 175 18.81 6.91 -11.65
N PRO A 176 17.67 7.07 -12.36
CA PRO A 176 17.34 8.32 -13.03
C PRO A 176 17.25 9.49 -12.04
N CYS A 177 17.87 10.61 -12.37
CA CYS A 177 17.79 11.81 -11.53
C CYS A 177 16.41 12.44 -11.64
N ALA A 178 15.69 12.55 -10.51
CA ALA A 178 14.35 13.13 -10.48
C ALA A 178 14.30 14.55 -11.09
N TRP A 179 15.29 15.41 -10.78
CA TRP A 179 15.32 16.79 -11.29
C TRP A 179 15.69 16.88 -12.78
N HIS A 180 16.48 15.94 -13.29
CA HIS A 180 16.71 15.83 -14.73
C HIS A 180 15.40 15.42 -15.44
N LEU A 181 14.68 14.43 -14.90
CA LEU A 181 13.38 14.02 -15.46
C LEU A 181 12.33 15.14 -15.41
N ILE A 182 12.32 15.94 -14.33
CA ILE A 182 11.45 17.12 -14.20
C ILE A 182 11.77 18.14 -15.30
N TYR A 183 13.04 18.51 -15.47
CA TYR A 183 13.48 19.45 -16.50
C TYR A 183 13.07 18.97 -17.90
N GLU A 184 13.40 17.73 -18.27
CA GLU A 184 13.08 17.17 -19.59
C GLU A 184 11.56 17.17 -19.86
N ARG A 185 10.76 16.88 -18.83
CA ARG A 185 9.30 16.88 -18.97
C ARG A 185 8.74 18.30 -19.05
N LEU A 186 9.21 19.25 -18.24
CA LEU A 186 8.81 20.66 -18.32
C LEU A 186 9.18 21.26 -19.68
N LYS A 187 10.37 20.96 -20.20
CA LYS A 187 10.79 21.34 -21.56
C LYS A 187 9.82 20.85 -22.63
N ARG A 188 9.45 19.56 -22.59
CA ARG A 188 8.45 19.00 -23.53
C ARG A 188 7.07 19.65 -23.42
N LEU A 189 6.70 20.10 -22.22
CA LEU A 189 5.42 20.77 -21.97
C LEU A 189 5.45 22.28 -22.29
N GLY A 190 6.63 22.85 -22.61
CA GLY A 190 6.78 24.29 -22.76
C GLY A 190 6.59 25.07 -21.46
N GLN A 191 6.90 24.45 -20.31
CA GLN A 191 6.67 25.00 -18.95
C GLN A 191 7.98 25.21 -18.17
N LEU A 192 9.08 25.57 -18.85
CA LEU A 192 10.39 25.71 -18.19
C LEU A 192 10.45 26.87 -17.19
N GLU A 193 9.57 27.87 -17.32
CA GLU A 193 9.44 28.98 -16.39
C GLU A 193 9.18 28.52 -14.96
N LYS A 194 8.49 27.39 -14.76
CA LYS A 194 8.25 26.78 -13.44
C LYS A 194 9.53 26.39 -12.71
N MET A 195 10.64 26.20 -13.42
CA MET A 195 11.92 25.91 -12.77
C MET A 195 12.53 27.13 -12.06
N ALA A 196 12.12 28.34 -12.43
CA ALA A 196 12.54 29.56 -11.74
C ALA A 196 11.72 29.83 -10.47
N GLU A 197 10.58 29.15 -10.30
CA GLU A 197 9.72 29.30 -9.13
C GLU A 197 10.32 28.59 -7.91
N ILE A 198 10.39 29.31 -6.79
CA ILE A 198 10.77 28.71 -5.51
C ILE A 198 9.52 28.12 -4.87
N ILE A 199 9.48 26.79 -4.76
CA ILE A 199 8.42 26.09 -4.05
C ILE A 199 8.60 26.39 -2.55
N PRO A 200 7.56 26.91 -1.87
CA PRO A 200 7.65 27.24 -0.44
C PRO A 200 7.92 25.98 0.38
N PRO A 201 8.49 26.12 1.59
CA PRO A 201 8.71 24.99 2.48
C PRO A 201 7.44 24.15 2.67
N LYS A 202 7.57 22.84 2.55
CA LYS A 202 6.45 21.92 2.75
C LYS A 202 5.89 22.05 4.17
N ARG A 203 4.56 21.94 4.29
CA ARG A 203 3.88 21.92 5.59
C ARG A 203 3.98 20.54 6.23
N TRP A 204 5.16 20.19 6.75
CA TRP A 204 5.40 18.89 7.40
C TRP A 204 4.53 18.64 8.63
N ALA A 205 4.00 19.69 9.27
CA ALA A 205 3.02 19.56 10.33
C ALA A 205 1.75 18.80 9.91
N ILE A 206 1.40 18.79 8.60
CA ILE A 206 0.27 18.00 8.07
C ILE A 206 0.58 16.51 8.07
N ASP A 207 1.85 16.15 7.88
CA ASP A 207 2.31 14.75 7.93
C ASP A 207 2.13 14.17 9.35
N ARG A 208 2.02 15.03 10.38
CA ARG A 208 1.65 14.70 11.77
C ARG A 208 2.43 13.51 12.36
N ARG A 209 3.71 13.34 12.01
CA ARG A 209 4.52 12.20 12.49
C ARG A 209 4.49 12.05 14.01
N ASP A 210 4.53 13.17 14.73
CA ASP A 210 4.61 13.19 16.19
C ASP A 210 3.26 13.46 16.87
N ALA A 211 2.17 13.62 16.08
CA ALA A 211 0.84 14.00 16.59
C ALA A 211 -0.20 12.87 16.48
N GLY A 212 0.25 11.64 16.27
CA GLY A 212 -0.59 10.44 16.17
C GLY A 212 -1.26 10.23 14.79
N PRO A 213 -2.15 9.23 14.67
CA PRO A 213 -2.76 8.85 13.40
C PRO A 213 -3.54 9.98 12.73
N ARG A 214 -3.38 10.11 11.41
CA ARG A 214 -4.07 11.12 10.60
C ARG A 214 -5.53 10.74 10.36
N ARG A 215 -6.45 11.70 10.49
CA ARG A 215 -7.89 11.53 10.21
C ARG A 215 -8.38 12.64 9.27
N ARG A 216 -9.19 12.26 8.29
CA ARG A 216 -9.89 13.18 7.37
C ARG A 216 -11.37 12.83 7.33
N THR A 217 -12.25 13.82 7.47
CA THR A 217 -13.70 13.63 7.38
C THR A 217 -14.30 14.65 6.42
N ARG A 218 -15.03 14.19 5.40
CA ARG A 218 -15.78 15.07 4.49
C ARG A 218 -17.25 15.10 4.92
N ARG A 219 -17.60 16.13 5.69
CA ARG A 219 -18.95 16.31 6.28
C ARG A 219 -20.09 16.22 5.26
N ALA A 220 -19.86 16.63 4.02
CA ALA A 220 -20.86 16.59 2.94
C ALA A 220 -21.27 15.17 2.50
N ILE A 221 -20.45 14.15 2.82
CA ILE A 221 -20.74 12.73 2.53
C ILE A 221 -21.29 12.02 3.79
N THR A 222 -20.94 12.51 4.98
CA THR A 222 -21.29 11.88 6.27
C THR A 222 -22.71 12.15 6.74
N LEU A 223 -23.50 12.95 6.01
CA LEU A 223 -24.93 13.10 6.27
C LEU A 223 -25.68 12.16 5.33
N PRO A 224 -26.52 11.24 5.86
CA PRO A 224 -27.51 10.54 5.05
C PRO A 224 -28.27 11.56 4.20
N SER A 225 -28.48 11.25 2.93
CA SER A 225 -29.21 12.07 1.95
C SER A 225 -30.58 12.56 2.46
N PHE A 226 -31.17 11.87 3.44
CA PHE A 226 -32.44 12.24 4.09
C PHE A 226 -32.39 13.53 4.93
N LEU A 227 -31.21 13.98 5.40
CA LEU A 227 -31.08 15.21 6.21
C LEU A 227 -30.89 16.50 5.38
N ARG A 228 -30.92 16.42 4.04
CA ARG A 228 -30.81 17.62 3.16
C ARG A 228 -32.13 18.39 3.00
N GLY A 229 -33.23 17.93 3.60
CA GLY A 229 -34.58 18.47 3.42
C GLY A 229 -35.17 19.31 4.55
N PHE A 230 -34.39 19.75 5.54
CA PHE A 230 -34.87 20.67 6.57
C PHE A 230 -33.91 21.85 6.76
N ARG A 231 -34.00 22.81 5.84
CA ARG A 231 -33.82 24.22 6.17
C ARG A 231 -35.08 24.93 5.70
N ALA A 232 -35.96 25.18 6.67
CA ALA A 232 -36.97 26.23 6.57
C ALA A 232 -36.28 27.60 6.51
#